data_AF-A0A1R1JMW7-F1
#
_entry.id   AF-A0A1R1JMW7-F1
#
_cell.length_a   1.000
_cell.length_b   1.000
_cell.length_c   1.000
_cell.angle_alpha   90.00
_cell.angle_beta   90.00
_cell.angle_gamma   90.00
#
_symmetry.space_group_name_H-M   'P 1'
#
loop_
_entity.id
_entity.type
_entity.pdbx_description
1 polymer ?
#
loop_
_entity_poly.entity_id
_entity_poly.type
_entity_poly.pdbx_seq_one_letter_code
_entity_poly.pdbx_strand_id
1 'polypeptide(L)'
;MLNPQLDRRGELIHLLTTEGLPRRHVERLLDMAARFADGSQPAAPAADLPLFLSLPAGDIDLRQGFEAAAGQLGLRPVPLAGSADVDAGVDRGHGVGAGDPPSTHAPAALSPAAVAAGLPAGILVLRHPASGAAVCAAGAQAPGLRIINAGDGAHADPLPALARVQAMLRAKRDLTNLAVALVGDIRHSAVARSLIHAMTTLGVPEVRATAPRTLLPDGLPQLGVRACGTLRECLADADVVIVLPLRAERMSGALLPSARDYAAACGLTPARLAMAKADVLLLPAGDLTPGIEIDGDIGAGLPDTEASLARSERDLRLAALSVLAGGAA
;
A
#
# COMPACT_ATOMS: atom_id res chain seq x y z
N MET A 1 3.96 -24.35 -4.94
CA MET A 1 3.08 -23.97 -3.83
C MET A 1 1.81 -23.40 -4.41
N LEU A 2 0.63 -23.74 -3.88
CA LEU A 2 -0.60 -23.00 -4.20
C LEU A 2 -0.42 -21.56 -3.70
N ASN A 3 -0.80 -20.55 -4.48
CA ASN A 3 -0.85 -19.17 -4.00
C ASN A 3 -1.90 -19.13 -2.86
N PRO A 4 -1.52 -18.76 -1.61
CA PRO A 4 -2.44 -18.79 -0.47
C PRO A 4 -3.61 -17.83 -0.62
N GLN A 5 -3.56 -16.90 -1.58
CA GLN A 5 -4.62 -15.95 -1.88
C GLN A 5 -5.77 -16.54 -2.70
N LEU A 6 -5.58 -17.72 -3.29
CA LEU A 6 -6.50 -18.32 -4.25
C LEU A 6 -7.05 -19.67 -3.76
N ASP A 7 -8.30 -19.94 -4.08
CA ASP A 7 -8.88 -21.27 -3.88
C ASP A 7 -8.43 -22.27 -4.96
N ARG A 8 -8.93 -23.51 -4.90
CA ARG A 8 -8.60 -24.56 -5.88
C ARG A 8 -9.10 -24.27 -7.31
N ARG A 9 -10.08 -23.37 -7.46
CA ARG A 9 -10.60 -22.91 -8.75
C ARG A 9 -9.82 -21.69 -9.27
N GLY A 10 -8.91 -21.16 -8.46
CA GLY A 10 -8.14 -19.97 -8.76
C GLY A 10 -8.93 -18.68 -8.52
N GLU A 11 -10.02 -18.72 -7.75
CA GLU A 11 -10.77 -17.54 -7.32
C GLU A 11 -10.12 -16.89 -6.10
N LEU A 12 -10.24 -15.57 -6.00
CA LEU A 12 -9.63 -14.78 -4.92
C LEU A 12 -10.37 -15.02 -3.59
N ILE A 13 -9.66 -15.52 -2.59
CA ILE A 13 -10.19 -15.74 -1.23
C ILE A 13 -9.48 -14.88 -0.17
N HIS A 14 -8.29 -14.35 -0.48
CA HIS A 14 -7.63 -13.34 0.34
C HIS A 14 -6.99 -12.27 -0.56
N LEU A 15 -6.85 -11.06 -0.03
CA LEU A 15 -5.98 -10.02 -0.57
C LEU A 15 -4.85 -9.79 0.44
N LEU A 16 -3.79 -10.61 0.33
CA LEU A 16 -2.65 -10.58 1.26
C LEU A 16 -1.52 -9.70 0.73
N THR A 17 -1.27 -9.78 -0.58
CA THR A 17 -0.19 -9.08 -1.27
C THR A 17 -0.47 -9.06 -2.76
N THR A 18 0.06 -8.07 -3.47
CA THR A 18 0.05 -8.07 -4.94
C THR A 18 1.10 -9.03 -5.52
N GLU A 19 2.02 -9.55 -4.70
CA GLU A 19 3.00 -10.56 -5.08
C GLU A 19 2.31 -11.87 -5.51
N GLY A 20 2.60 -12.32 -6.73
CA GLY A 20 2.06 -13.55 -7.29
C GLY A 20 0.56 -13.54 -7.56
N LEU A 21 -0.12 -12.39 -7.39
CA LEU A 21 -1.54 -12.26 -7.70
C LEU A 21 -1.73 -12.28 -9.23
N PRO A 22 -2.55 -13.19 -9.80
CA PRO A 22 -2.76 -13.25 -11.24
C PRO A 22 -3.31 -11.94 -11.81
N ARG A 23 -2.86 -11.58 -13.03
CA ARG A 23 -3.28 -10.36 -13.74
C ARG A 23 -4.79 -10.14 -13.74
N ARG A 24 -5.59 -11.19 -14.02
CA ARG A 24 -7.06 -11.11 -14.01
C ARG A 24 -7.67 -10.62 -12.69
N HIS A 25 -7.03 -10.91 -11.56
CA HIS A 25 -7.53 -10.49 -10.24
C HIS A 25 -7.11 -9.06 -9.92
N VAL A 26 -5.91 -8.65 -10.33
CA VAL A 26 -5.48 -7.25 -10.26
C VAL A 26 -6.40 -6.39 -11.12
N GLU A 27 -6.61 -6.75 -12.38
CA GLU A 27 -7.50 -6.05 -13.31
C GLU A 27 -8.95 -6.03 -12.80
N ARG A 28 -9.48 -7.16 -12.31
CA ARG A 28 -10.82 -7.21 -11.71
C ARG A 28 -10.99 -6.22 -10.56
N LEU A 29 -10.01 -6.11 -9.65
CA LEU A 29 -10.08 -5.15 -8.53
C LEU A 29 -10.07 -3.70 -9.02
N LEU A 30 -9.20 -3.38 -9.99
CA LEU A 30 -9.10 -2.05 -10.59
C LEU A 30 -10.38 -1.67 -11.37
N ASP A 31 -10.91 -2.59 -12.17
CA ASP A 31 -12.13 -2.39 -12.95
C ASP A 31 -13.36 -2.21 -12.06
N MET A 32 -13.49 -3.02 -11.00
CA MET A 32 -14.56 -2.86 -10.02
C MET A 32 -14.46 -1.52 -9.28
N ALA A 33 -13.26 -1.12 -8.86
CA ALA A 33 -13.04 0.18 -8.25
C ALA A 33 -13.40 1.34 -9.20
N ALA A 34 -13.03 1.23 -10.48
CA ALA A 34 -13.41 2.23 -11.48
C ALA A 34 -14.93 2.34 -11.65
N ARG A 35 -15.65 1.21 -11.69
CA ARG A 35 -17.12 1.21 -11.75
C ARG A 35 -17.77 1.89 -10.55
N PHE A 36 -17.23 1.67 -9.34
CA PHE A 36 -17.71 2.32 -8.13
C PHE A 36 -17.41 3.83 -8.12
N ALA A 37 -16.25 4.24 -8.64
CA ALA A 37 -15.95 5.66 -8.85
C ALA A 37 -16.97 6.33 -9.78
N ASP A 38 -17.48 5.60 -10.78
CA ASP A 38 -18.52 6.07 -11.71
C ASP A 38 -19.95 5.98 -11.13
N GLY A 39 -20.11 5.62 -9.86
CA GLY A 39 -21.40 5.57 -9.16
C GLY A 39 -22.16 4.25 -9.26
N SER A 40 -21.54 3.19 -9.80
CA SER A 40 -22.12 1.85 -9.77
C SER A 40 -22.38 1.44 -8.32
N GLN A 41 -23.55 0.83 -8.07
CA GLN A 41 -23.83 0.30 -6.75
C GLN A 41 -23.22 -1.10 -6.62
N PRO A 42 -22.64 -1.45 -5.46
CA PRO A 42 -22.20 -2.81 -5.23
C PRO A 42 -23.37 -3.78 -5.32
N ALA A 43 -23.15 -4.94 -5.91
CA ALA A 43 -24.11 -6.04 -5.83
C ALA A 43 -24.32 -6.38 -4.35
N ALA A 44 -25.57 -6.45 -3.91
CA ALA A 44 -25.92 -6.76 -2.52
C ALA A 44 -25.30 -8.13 -2.15
N PRO A 45 -24.30 -8.20 -1.26
CA PRO A 45 -23.75 -9.47 -0.83
C PRO A 45 -24.70 -10.16 0.14
N ALA A 46 -24.30 -11.33 0.64
CA ALA A 46 -24.98 -12.00 1.73
C ALA A 46 -25.11 -11.06 2.95
N ALA A 47 -26.34 -10.68 3.27
CA ALA A 47 -26.64 -9.81 4.41
C ALA A 47 -26.03 -10.38 5.71
N ASP A 48 -25.46 -9.52 6.53
CA ASP A 48 -24.95 -9.81 7.88
C ASP A 48 -23.64 -10.63 7.97
N LEU A 49 -22.88 -10.76 6.88
CA LEU A 49 -21.52 -11.33 6.96
C LEU A 49 -20.61 -10.42 7.83
N PRO A 50 -19.91 -10.95 8.85
CA PRO A 50 -19.10 -10.14 9.74
C PRO A 50 -17.80 -9.67 9.06
N LEU A 51 -17.49 -8.38 9.25
CA LEU A 51 -16.21 -7.76 8.89
C LEU A 51 -15.43 -7.46 10.16
N PHE A 52 -14.48 -8.33 10.50
CA PHE A 52 -13.62 -8.17 11.67
C PHE A 52 -12.52 -7.14 11.39
N LEU A 53 -12.38 -6.13 12.25
CA LEU A 53 -11.40 -5.06 12.09
C LEU A 53 -10.29 -5.21 13.14
N SER A 54 -9.17 -5.76 12.72
CA SER A 54 -7.93 -5.91 13.48
C SER A 54 -6.97 -4.78 13.10
N LEU A 55 -7.32 -3.56 13.53
CA LEU A 55 -6.60 -2.32 13.19
C LEU A 55 -6.11 -1.62 14.47
N PRO A 56 -4.89 -1.05 14.48
CA PRO A 56 -4.39 -0.22 15.58
C PRO A 56 -5.40 0.86 16.00
N ALA A 57 -5.44 1.22 17.28
CA ALA A 57 -6.40 2.20 17.80
C ALA A 57 -6.23 3.59 17.16
N GLY A 58 -5.01 3.96 16.78
CA GLY A 58 -4.70 5.23 16.12
C GLY A 58 -5.09 5.32 14.64
N ASP A 59 -5.45 4.21 13.98
CA ASP A 59 -5.76 4.19 12.55
C ASP A 59 -7.25 4.49 12.29
N ILE A 60 -7.70 5.66 12.74
CA ILE A 60 -9.11 6.08 12.72
C ILE A 60 -9.64 6.13 11.28
N ASP A 61 -8.93 6.79 10.37
CA ASP A 61 -9.38 6.97 8.99
C ASP A 61 -9.48 5.64 8.23
N LEU A 62 -8.53 4.74 8.47
CA LEU A 62 -8.53 3.42 7.87
C LEU A 62 -9.73 2.59 8.36
N ARG A 63 -10.00 2.64 9.67
CA ARG A 63 -11.15 1.97 10.29
C ARG A 63 -12.47 2.51 9.72
N GLN A 64 -12.65 3.84 9.74
CA GLN A 64 -13.83 4.49 9.20
C GLN A 64 -14.02 4.19 7.70
N GLY A 65 -12.93 4.14 6.94
CA GLY A 65 -12.95 3.78 5.52
C GLY A 65 -13.48 2.36 5.27
N PHE A 66 -13.06 1.37 6.08
CA PHE A 66 -13.59 0.01 5.99
C PHE A 66 -15.03 -0.10 6.52
N GLU A 67 -15.38 0.60 7.59
CA GLU A 67 -16.76 0.65 8.11
C GLU A 67 -17.73 1.28 7.10
N ALA A 68 -17.31 2.35 6.40
CA ALA A 68 -18.12 2.97 5.36
C ALA A 68 -18.33 2.03 4.15
N ALA A 69 -17.27 1.32 3.72
CA ALA A 69 -17.37 0.34 2.64
C ALA A 69 -18.23 -0.87 3.06
N ALA A 70 -18.13 -1.31 4.31
CA ALA A 70 -18.98 -2.34 4.90
C ALA A 70 -20.46 -1.95 4.90
N GLY A 71 -20.78 -0.71 5.29
CA GLY A 71 -22.14 -0.18 5.28
C GLY A 71 -22.78 -0.19 3.89
N GLN A 72 -22.01 0.18 2.85
CA GLN A 72 -22.48 0.10 1.45
C GLN A 72 -22.75 -1.33 0.98
N LEU A 73 -22.05 -2.31 1.55
CA LEU A 73 -22.21 -3.72 1.27
C LEU A 73 -23.17 -4.43 2.24
N GLY A 74 -23.73 -3.76 3.26
CA GLY A 74 -24.53 -4.44 4.29
C GLY A 74 -23.76 -5.50 5.10
N LEU A 75 -22.43 -5.40 5.17
CA LEU A 75 -21.59 -6.19 6.06
C LEU A 75 -21.71 -5.65 7.49
N ARG A 76 -21.47 -6.49 8.50
CA ARG A 76 -21.49 -6.08 9.92
C ARG A 76 -20.06 -5.84 10.43
N PRO A 77 -19.62 -4.58 10.62
CA PRO A 77 -18.30 -4.31 11.20
C PRO A 77 -18.22 -4.79 12.65
N VAL A 78 -17.13 -5.46 13.00
CA VAL A 78 -16.84 -5.94 14.35
C VAL A 78 -15.40 -5.54 14.70
N PRO A 79 -15.19 -4.41 15.40
CA PRO A 79 -13.88 -4.02 15.90
C PRO A 79 -13.33 -5.05 16.88
N LEU A 80 -12.09 -5.49 16.68
CA LEU A 80 -11.42 -6.42 17.59
C LEU A 80 -10.55 -5.64 18.59
N ALA A 81 -10.84 -5.79 19.88
CA ALA A 81 -10.03 -5.20 20.95
C ALA A 81 -8.65 -5.88 21.04
N GLY A 82 -7.57 -5.09 21.14
CA GLY A 82 -6.23 -5.58 21.52
C GLY A 82 -5.36 -6.21 20.42
N SER A 83 -5.59 -5.87 19.15
CA SER A 83 -4.93 -6.57 18.03
C SER A 83 -3.67 -5.93 17.45
N ALA A 84 -3.27 -4.72 17.88
CA ALA A 84 -1.95 -4.15 17.57
C ALA A 84 -1.70 -2.83 18.33
N ASP A 85 -1.59 -2.86 19.66
CA ASP A 85 -0.98 -1.76 20.42
C ASP A 85 0.54 -1.93 20.45
N VAL A 86 1.15 -1.96 19.26
CA VAL A 86 2.60 -1.86 19.11
C VAL A 86 2.84 -0.74 18.12
N ASP A 87 3.25 0.41 18.65
CA ASP A 87 3.61 1.61 17.91
C ASP A 87 4.97 1.45 17.19
N ALA A 88 5.14 0.32 16.50
CA ALA A 88 6.34 -0.02 15.74
C ALA A 88 6.09 0.27 14.25
N GLY A 89 6.19 1.54 13.86
CA GLY A 89 6.45 1.96 12.48
C GLY A 89 5.47 1.47 11.42
N VAL A 90 4.20 1.23 11.79
CA VAL A 90 3.11 1.03 10.84
C VAL A 90 2.90 2.34 10.08
N ASP A 91 2.75 2.27 8.76
CA ASP A 91 2.66 3.39 7.82
C ASP A 91 1.55 4.39 8.19
N ARG A 92 1.87 5.38 9.03
CA ARG A 92 1.00 6.51 9.31
C ARG A 92 1.50 7.69 8.51
N GLY A 93 0.94 7.87 7.32
CA GLY A 93 0.99 9.17 6.64
C GLY A 93 0.11 10.17 7.38
N HIS A 94 0.55 10.61 8.57
CA HIS A 94 0.03 11.78 9.27
C HIS A 94 1.18 12.41 10.07
N GLY A 95 1.52 13.66 9.75
CA GLY A 95 2.63 14.40 10.35
C GLY A 95 2.50 14.72 11.85
N VAL A 96 3.68 14.70 12.48
CA VAL A 96 4.18 15.39 13.70
C VAL A 96 3.48 15.15 15.05
N GLY A 97 4.11 14.31 15.86
CA GLY A 97 4.07 14.37 17.33
C GLY A 97 5.33 13.72 17.91
N ALA A 98 6.15 14.48 18.62
CA ALA A 98 7.29 13.95 19.35
C ALA A 98 6.79 13.04 20.48
N GLY A 99 6.98 11.73 20.33
CA GLY A 99 6.63 10.72 21.34
C GLY A 99 7.89 10.07 21.91
N ASP A 100 7.97 10.05 23.24
CA ASP A 100 9.02 9.44 24.06
C ASP A 100 9.29 7.95 23.72
N PRO A 101 10.47 7.40 24.11
CA PRO A 101 10.80 6.01 23.84
C PRO A 101 9.80 5.04 24.49
N PRO A 102 9.53 3.87 23.89
CA PRO A 102 8.51 2.96 24.38
C PRO A 102 8.92 2.40 25.75
N SER A 103 8.12 2.73 26.76
CA SER A 103 8.16 2.08 28.06
C SER A 103 7.62 0.66 27.93
N THR A 104 8.39 -0.28 28.48
CA THR A 104 8.06 -1.69 28.63
C THR A 104 6.76 -1.90 29.41
N HIS A 105 5.92 -2.83 28.90
CA HIS A 105 4.68 -3.40 29.46
C HIS A 105 3.34 -2.94 28.83
N ALA A 106 3.18 -3.20 27.52
CA ALA A 106 1.85 -3.43 26.94
C ALA A 106 1.46 -4.92 27.08
N PRO A 107 0.18 -5.28 27.28
CA PRO A 107 -0.25 -6.68 27.28
C PRO A 107 0.14 -7.33 25.94
N ALA A 108 0.60 -8.58 25.99
CA ALA A 108 1.06 -9.30 24.80
C ALA A 108 -0.05 -9.32 23.73
N ALA A 109 0.14 -8.54 22.66
CA ALA A 109 -0.76 -8.51 21.53
C ALA A 109 -0.93 -9.94 20.99
N LEU A 110 -2.17 -10.35 20.74
CA LEU A 110 -2.46 -11.67 20.18
C LEU A 110 -1.74 -11.83 18.84
N SER A 111 -1.13 -12.99 18.60
CA SER A 111 -0.47 -13.25 17.32
C SER A 111 -1.50 -13.21 16.18
N PRO A 112 -1.12 -12.80 14.96
CA PRO A 112 -2.01 -12.80 13.80
C PRO A 112 -2.69 -14.16 13.54
N ALA A 113 -1.95 -15.25 13.78
CA ALA A 113 -2.46 -16.60 13.69
C ALA A 113 -3.54 -16.90 14.76
N ALA A 114 -3.33 -16.49 16.01
CA ALA A 114 -4.30 -16.69 17.09
C ALA A 114 -5.58 -15.89 16.84
N VAL A 115 -5.46 -14.66 16.34
CA VAL A 115 -6.61 -13.84 15.92
C VAL A 115 -7.39 -14.57 14.83
N ALA A 116 -6.75 -14.95 13.73
CA ALA A 116 -7.43 -15.60 12.61
C ALA A 116 -8.04 -16.97 12.95
N ALA A 117 -7.40 -17.75 13.82
CA ALA A 117 -7.91 -19.05 14.26
C ALA A 117 -9.17 -18.95 15.14
N GLY A 118 -9.33 -17.84 15.87
CA GLY A 118 -10.44 -17.62 16.78
C GLY A 118 -11.70 -17.01 16.14
N LEU A 119 -11.63 -16.58 14.88
CA LEU A 119 -12.73 -15.92 14.19
C LEU A 119 -13.55 -16.91 13.36
N PRO A 120 -14.89 -16.79 13.33
CA PRO A 120 -15.73 -17.60 12.45
C PRO A 120 -15.62 -17.13 10.98
N ALA A 121 -16.39 -17.75 10.09
CA ALA A 121 -16.49 -17.32 8.70
C ALA A 121 -16.87 -15.83 8.60
N GLY A 122 -16.22 -15.11 7.69
CA GLY A 122 -16.28 -13.65 7.60
C GLY A 122 -15.10 -13.08 6.82
N ILE A 123 -14.88 -11.78 6.96
CA ILE A 123 -13.71 -11.10 6.40
C ILE A 123 -12.94 -10.45 7.55
N LEU A 124 -11.65 -10.72 7.66
CA LEU A 124 -10.72 -10.06 8.57
C LEU A 124 -9.92 -9.00 7.82
N VAL A 125 -10.03 -7.75 8.23
CA VAL A 125 -9.10 -6.69 7.85
C VAL A 125 -8.01 -6.65 8.91
N LEU A 126 -6.78 -6.95 8.50
CA LEU A 126 -5.63 -7.05 9.40
C LEU A 126 -4.59 -5.99 9.03
N ARG A 127 -4.19 -5.18 10.01
CA ARG A 127 -2.97 -4.37 9.95
C ARG A 127 -2.07 -4.73 11.12
N HIS A 128 -0.79 -4.99 10.83
CA HIS A 128 0.14 -5.49 11.85
C HIS A 128 1.58 -5.03 11.57
N PRO A 129 2.41 -4.69 12.57
CA PRO A 129 3.77 -4.20 12.34
C PRO A 129 4.76 -5.26 11.83
N ALA A 130 4.48 -6.55 12.06
CA ALA A 130 5.34 -7.63 11.58
C ALA A 130 5.09 -7.97 10.11
N SER A 131 6.14 -7.92 9.30
CA SER A 131 6.14 -8.40 7.91
C SER A 131 5.68 -9.86 7.81
N GLY A 132 4.76 -10.16 6.89
CA GLY A 132 4.21 -11.51 6.68
C GLY A 132 3.07 -11.87 7.64
N ALA A 133 2.60 -10.94 8.48
CA ALA A 133 1.51 -11.19 9.42
C ALA A 133 0.22 -11.65 8.72
N ALA A 134 -0.11 -11.07 7.57
CA ALA A 134 -1.31 -11.45 6.82
C ALA A 134 -1.21 -12.88 6.25
N VAL A 135 -0.01 -13.27 5.80
CA VAL A 135 0.26 -14.64 5.33
C VAL A 135 0.20 -15.63 6.49
N CYS A 136 0.76 -15.27 7.66
CA CYS A 136 0.68 -16.06 8.88
C CYS A 136 -0.77 -16.28 9.32
N ALA A 137 -1.58 -15.21 9.33
CA ALA A 137 -3.01 -15.28 9.64
C ALA A 137 -3.76 -16.21 8.64
N ALA A 138 -3.50 -16.08 7.34
CA ALA A 138 -4.11 -16.93 6.32
C ALA A 138 -3.76 -18.41 6.49
N GLY A 139 -2.54 -18.72 6.95
CA GLY A 139 -2.10 -20.08 7.21
C GLY A 139 -2.78 -20.75 8.41
N ALA A 140 -3.35 -19.98 9.34
CA ALA A 140 -3.96 -20.46 10.58
C ALA A 140 -5.48 -20.22 10.66
N GLN A 141 -6.08 -19.68 9.60
CA GLN A 141 -7.47 -19.23 9.62
C GLN A 141 -8.50 -20.35 9.75
N ALA A 142 -9.64 -20.03 10.35
CA ALA A 142 -10.81 -20.90 10.33
C ALA A 142 -11.41 -21.02 8.92
N PRO A 143 -12.10 -22.14 8.59
CA PRO A 143 -12.80 -22.29 7.32
C PRO A 143 -13.80 -21.17 7.05
N GLY A 144 -13.73 -20.57 5.86
CA GLY A 144 -14.63 -19.49 5.43
C GLY A 144 -14.24 -18.10 5.93
N LEU A 145 -13.16 -17.95 6.72
CA LEU A 145 -12.55 -16.65 6.97
C LEU A 145 -11.75 -16.22 5.74
N ARG A 146 -11.91 -14.97 5.33
CA ARG A 146 -11.17 -14.30 4.26
C ARG A 146 -10.36 -13.16 4.86
N ILE A 147 -9.26 -12.75 4.23
CA ILE A 147 -8.34 -11.78 4.83
C ILE A 147 -8.01 -10.68 3.83
N ILE A 148 -8.12 -9.43 4.27
CA ILE A 148 -7.58 -8.25 3.61
C ILE A 148 -6.40 -7.74 4.44
N ASN A 149 -5.22 -7.71 3.84
CA ASN A 149 -4.07 -7.05 4.40
C ASN A 149 -4.21 -5.54 4.22
N ALA A 150 -4.30 -4.81 5.32
CA ALA A 150 -4.31 -3.35 5.38
C ALA A 150 -2.94 -2.77 5.79
N GLY A 151 -1.88 -3.57 5.62
CA GLY A 151 -0.49 -3.23 5.88
C GLY A 151 0.16 -4.21 6.85
N ASP A 152 1.22 -4.91 6.40
CA ASP A 152 2.04 -5.75 7.27
C ASP A 152 3.55 -5.41 7.21
N GLY A 153 4.02 -4.65 8.21
CA GLY A 153 5.41 -4.21 8.31
C GLY A 153 5.92 -3.51 7.04
N ALA A 154 7.00 -4.02 6.46
CA ALA A 154 7.56 -3.57 5.17
C ALA A 154 7.23 -4.53 4.02
N HIS A 155 6.35 -5.51 4.25
CA HIS A 155 6.10 -6.60 3.30
C HIS A 155 5.03 -6.24 2.27
N ALA A 156 3.80 -5.92 2.69
CA ALA A 156 2.74 -5.60 1.73
C ALA A 156 1.71 -4.61 2.28
N ASP A 157 1.35 -3.65 1.44
CA ASP A 157 0.15 -2.82 1.59
C ASP A 157 -0.56 -2.72 0.22
N PRO A 158 -1.44 -3.69 -0.11
CA PRO A 158 -1.93 -3.88 -1.47
C PRO A 158 -2.88 -2.77 -1.95
N LEU A 159 -3.77 -2.24 -1.10
CA LEU A 159 -4.78 -1.27 -1.53
C LEU A 159 -4.17 0.10 -1.91
N PRO A 160 -3.26 0.70 -1.12
CA PRO A 160 -2.57 1.93 -1.53
C PRO A 160 -1.70 1.73 -2.77
N ALA A 161 -1.09 0.56 -2.95
CA ALA A 161 -0.33 0.25 -4.17
C ALA A 161 -1.26 0.20 -5.40
N LEU A 162 -2.39 -0.49 -5.31
CA LEU A 162 -3.38 -0.55 -6.39
C LEU A 162 -3.98 0.82 -6.71
N ALA A 163 -4.15 1.72 -5.73
CA ALA A 163 -4.61 3.09 -5.97
C ALA A 163 -3.64 3.89 -6.86
N ARG A 164 -2.33 3.66 -6.71
CA ARG A 164 -1.29 4.27 -7.56
C ARG A 164 -1.31 3.68 -8.96
N VAL A 165 -1.48 2.36 -9.07
CA VAL A 165 -1.69 1.72 -10.37
C VAL A 165 -2.93 2.29 -11.07
N GLN A 166 -4.04 2.49 -10.35
CA GLN A 166 -5.25 3.11 -10.89
C GLN A 166 -4.97 4.54 -11.39
N ALA A 167 -4.20 5.33 -10.64
CA ALA A 167 -3.79 6.67 -11.07
C ALA A 167 -2.93 6.64 -12.34
N MET A 168 -1.96 5.71 -12.42
CA MET A 168 -1.15 5.49 -13.61
C MET A 168 -2.02 5.11 -14.82
N LEU A 169 -2.96 4.17 -14.67
CA LEU A 169 -3.89 3.77 -15.73
C LEU A 169 -4.77 4.94 -16.18
N ARG A 170 -5.29 5.75 -15.26
CA ARG A 170 -6.12 6.91 -15.61
C ARG A 170 -5.33 7.96 -16.41
N ALA A 171 -4.09 8.23 -16.01
CA ALA A 171 -3.25 9.25 -16.65
C ALA A 171 -2.63 8.78 -17.97
N LYS A 172 -2.11 7.55 -18.01
CA LYS A 172 -1.30 7.04 -19.12
C LYS A 172 -2.00 6.01 -20.01
N ARG A 173 -3.16 5.48 -19.58
CA ARG A 173 -4.03 4.51 -20.29
C ARG A 173 -3.43 3.11 -20.50
N ASP A 174 -2.14 3.04 -20.83
CA ASP A 174 -1.40 1.80 -21.06
C ASP A 174 -0.12 1.81 -20.21
N LEU A 175 0.09 0.72 -19.47
CA LEU A 175 1.25 0.55 -18.60
C LEU A 175 2.43 -0.10 -19.32
N THR A 176 2.20 -0.75 -20.47
CA THR A 176 3.17 -1.64 -21.13
C THR A 176 4.29 -0.91 -21.87
N ASN A 177 4.23 0.43 -21.92
CA ASN A 177 5.20 1.29 -22.58
C ASN A 177 5.79 2.37 -21.65
N LEU A 178 5.63 2.22 -20.33
CA LEU A 178 6.02 3.23 -19.35
C LEU A 178 7.39 2.96 -18.73
N ALA A 179 8.16 4.02 -18.53
CA ALA A 179 9.28 4.06 -17.59
C ALA A 179 8.83 4.68 -16.26
N VAL A 180 8.95 3.91 -15.17
CA VAL A 180 8.55 4.34 -13.81
C VAL A 180 9.78 4.52 -12.94
N ALA A 181 9.93 5.67 -12.30
CA ALA A 181 11.02 5.98 -11.37
C ALA A 181 10.51 6.01 -9.92
N LEU A 182 11.08 5.16 -9.06
CA LEU A 182 10.86 5.16 -7.62
C LEU A 182 12.00 5.94 -6.92
N VAL A 183 11.66 6.91 -6.08
CA VAL A 183 12.62 7.77 -5.40
C VAL A 183 12.35 7.78 -3.90
N GLY A 184 13.24 7.21 -3.09
CA GLY A 184 13.18 7.30 -1.62
C GLY A 184 13.29 5.97 -0.86
N ASP A 185 12.67 5.86 0.32
CA ASP A 185 12.78 4.66 1.18
C ASP A 185 11.99 3.46 0.64
N ILE A 186 12.61 2.72 -0.28
CA ILE A 186 12.02 1.52 -0.90
C ILE A 186 12.17 0.31 0.03
N ARG A 187 13.26 0.23 0.79
CA ARG A 187 13.59 -0.90 1.68
C ARG A 187 12.49 -1.13 2.73
N HIS A 188 11.91 -0.05 3.24
CA HIS A 188 10.95 -0.13 4.34
C HIS A 188 9.53 0.29 3.96
N SER A 189 9.22 0.36 2.66
CA SER A 189 7.90 0.72 2.16
C SER A 189 7.15 -0.51 1.65
N ALA A 190 6.15 -0.94 2.42
CA ALA A 190 5.21 -1.98 2.02
C ALA A 190 4.41 -1.57 0.77
N VAL A 191 4.10 -0.28 0.62
CA VAL A 191 3.47 0.29 -0.57
C VAL A 191 4.38 0.13 -1.79
N ALA A 192 5.67 0.47 -1.68
CA ALA A 192 6.63 0.33 -2.78
C ALA A 192 6.73 -1.12 -3.26
N ARG A 193 6.90 -2.04 -2.31
CA ARG A 193 7.01 -3.47 -2.61
C ARG A 193 5.75 -3.99 -3.30
N SER A 194 4.57 -3.69 -2.75
CA SER A 194 3.29 -4.05 -3.38
C SER A 194 3.13 -3.42 -4.76
N LEU A 195 3.56 -2.17 -4.95
CA LEU A 195 3.45 -1.48 -6.23
C LEU A 195 4.35 -2.11 -7.29
N ILE A 196 5.60 -2.44 -6.94
CA ILE A 196 6.53 -3.16 -7.84
C ILE A 196 5.90 -4.48 -8.30
N HIS A 197 5.36 -5.28 -7.39
CA HIS A 197 4.72 -6.54 -7.76
C HIS A 197 3.49 -6.36 -8.66
N ALA A 198 2.67 -5.34 -8.40
CA ALA A 198 1.50 -5.03 -9.24
C ALA A 198 1.92 -4.56 -10.64
N MET A 199 2.92 -3.68 -10.74
CA MET A 199 3.48 -3.19 -12.00
C MET A 199 4.08 -4.33 -12.83
N THR A 200 4.85 -5.23 -12.20
CA THR A 200 5.40 -6.42 -12.87
C THR A 200 4.30 -7.31 -13.43
N THR A 201 3.24 -7.57 -12.64
CA THR A 201 2.09 -8.38 -13.09
C THR A 201 1.35 -7.74 -14.26
N LEU A 202 1.23 -6.41 -14.27
CA LEU A 202 0.54 -5.66 -15.33
C LEU A 202 1.40 -5.38 -16.56
N GLY A 203 2.70 -5.71 -16.49
CA GLY A 203 3.62 -5.63 -17.61
C GLY A 203 4.26 -4.27 -17.82
N VAL A 204 4.48 -3.48 -16.75
CA VAL A 204 5.31 -2.27 -16.84
C VAL A 204 6.73 -2.71 -17.24
N PRO A 205 7.27 -2.23 -18.38
CA PRO A 205 8.51 -2.76 -18.94
C PRO A 205 9.75 -2.28 -18.20
N GLU A 206 9.71 -1.07 -17.62
CA GLU A 206 10.86 -0.49 -16.94
C GLU A 206 10.47 0.17 -15.63
N VAL A 207 10.98 -0.39 -14.52
CA VAL A 207 10.89 0.19 -13.19
C VAL A 207 12.30 0.47 -12.70
N ARG A 208 12.55 1.72 -12.30
CA ARG A 208 13.83 2.23 -11.83
C ARG A 208 13.71 2.64 -10.37
N ALA A 209 14.81 2.57 -9.64
CA ALA A 209 14.87 2.97 -8.25
C ALA A 209 16.13 3.77 -7.96
N THR A 210 15.99 4.85 -7.20
CA THR A 210 17.13 5.60 -6.66
C THR A 210 16.86 6.02 -5.22
N ALA A 211 17.87 5.79 -4.38
CA ALA A 211 17.92 6.24 -2.99
C ALA A 211 19.36 6.04 -2.48
N PRO A 212 19.73 6.63 -1.34
CA PRO A 212 20.88 6.18 -0.57
C PRO A 212 20.87 4.65 -0.39
N ARG A 213 22.03 4.00 -0.46
CA ARG A 213 22.13 2.52 -0.46
C ARG A 213 21.44 1.86 0.73
N THR A 214 21.41 2.51 1.88
CA THR A 214 20.77 2.00 3.10
C THR A 214 19.24 2.02 3.05
N LEU A 215 18.66 2.67 2.04
CA LEU A 215 17.22 2.76 1.76
C LEU A 215 16.77 1.91 0.56
N LEU A 216 17.71 1.25 -0.13
CA LEU A 216 17.41 0.29 -1.19
C LEU A 216 17.44 -1.14 -0.64
N PRO A 217 16.47 -2.01 -0.97
CA PRO A 217 16.49 -3.39 -0.52
C PRO A 217 17.56 -4.21 -1.26
N ASP A 218 18.12 -5.19 -0.57
CA ASP A 218 19.03 -6.17 -1.17
C ASP A 218 18.19 -7.09 -2.08
N GLY A 219 18.34 -6.93 -3.39
CA GLY A 219 17.61 -7.75 -4.38
C GLY A 219 16.61 -7.02 -5.28
N LEU A 220 16.77 -5.71 -5.49
CA LEU A 220 15.97 -4.95 -6.48
C LEU A 220 15.89 -5.61 -7.87
N PRO A 221 16.98 -6.14 -8.46
CA PRO A 221 16.91 -6.78 -9.77
C PRO A 221 15.97 -8.00 -9.80
N GLN A 222 15.90 -8.77 -8.71
CA GLN A 222 15.00 -9.92 -8.57
C GLN A 222 13.53 -9.50 -8.50
N LEU A 223 13.26 -8.26 -8.08
CA LEU A 223 11.93 -7.65 -8.13
C LEU A 223 11.60 -7.05 -9.51
N GLY A 224 12.52 -7.14 -10.49
CA GLY A 224 12.38 -6.51 -11.79
C GLY A 224 12.71 -5.02 -11.81
N VAL A 225 13.42 -4.52 -10.79
CA VAL A 225 13.72 -3.09 -10.62
C VAL A 225 15.19 -2.81 -10.87
N ARG A 226 15.47 -1.81 -11.72
CA ARG A 226 16.82 -1.32 -12.02
C ARG A 226 17.24 -0.26 -11.00
N ALA A 227 18.26 -0.55 -10.20
CA ALA A 227 18.88 0.45 -9.34
C ALA A 227 19.68 1.45 -10.18
N CYS A 228 19.42 2.74 -9.99
CA CYS A 228 20.15 3.84 -10.63
C CYS A 228 21.22 4.39 -9.68
N GLY A 229 22.36 4.80 -10.21
CA GLY A 229 23.45 5.38 -9.42
C GLY A 229 23.21 6.85 -9.06
N THR A 230 22.35 7.54 -9.81
CA THR A 230 22.02 8.95 -9.58
C THR A 230 20.53 9.22 -9.80
N LEU A 231 20.03 10.30 -9.18
CA LEU A 231 18.67 10.78 -9.42
C LEU A 231 18.43 11.12 -10.89
N ARG A 232 19.40 11.76 -11.56
CA ARG A 232 19.30 12.10 -13.00
C ARG A 232 19.07 10.86 -13.86
N GLU A 233 19.85 9.81 -13.64
CA GLU A 233 19.72 8.54 -14.38
C GLU A 233 18.35 7.89 -14.14
N CYS A 234 17.83 7.99 -12.91
CA CYS A 234 16.52 7.44 -12.57
C CYS A 234 15.39 8.19 -13.28
N LEU A 235 15.44 9.53 -13.26
CA LEU A 235 14.40 10.40 -13.79
C LEU A 235 14.41 10.55 -15.31
N ALA A 236 15.55 10.34 -15.98
CA ALA A 236 15.71 10.55 -17.42
C ALA A 236 14.60 9.84 -18.24
N ASP A 237 13.77 10.60 -18.97
CA ASP A 237 12.67 10.07 -19.77
C ASP A 237 11.61 9.24 -19.02
N ALA A 238 11.51 9.38 -17.69
CA ALA A 238 10.47 8.72 -16.90
C ALA A 238 9.07 9.26 -17.25
N ASP A 239 8.10 8.36 -17.42
CA ASP A 239 6.68 8.68 -17.61
C ASP A 239 5.96 8.91 -16.28
N VAL A 240 6.42 8.23 -15.22
CA VAL A 240 5.87 8.29 -13.88
C VAL A 240 7.00 8.40 -12.87
N VAL A 241 6.90 9.33 -11.95
CA VAL A 241 7.82 9.49 -10.81
C VAL A 241 7.03 9.26 -9.53
N ILE A 242 7.47 8.31 -8.72
CA ILE A 242 6.83 7.94 -7.47
C ILE A 242 7.80 8.23 -6.33
N VAL A 243 7.42 9.18 -5.47
CA VAL A 243 8.28 9.66 -4.38
C VAL A 243 7.83 9.01 -3.08
N LEU A 244 8.78 8.47 -2.33
CA LEU A 244 8.57 7.75 -1.09
C LEU A 244 9.08 8.56 0.10
N PRO A 245 8.30 8.61 1.20
CA PRO A 245 8.68 9.39 2.37
C PRO A 245 9.89 8.80 3.09
N LEU A 246 10.77 9.69 3.55
CA LEU A 246 11.83 9.39 4.50
C LEU A 246 11.27 9.53 5.91
N ARG A 247 11.04 8.40 6.58
CA ARG A 247 10.46 8.42 7.93
C ARG A 247 11.47 8.89 8.96
N ALA A 248 11.20 10.02 9.60
CA ALA A 248 12.08 10.69 10.55
C ALA A 248 12.42 9.82 11.77
N GLU A 249 11.47 9.03 12.26
CA GLU A 249 11.65 8.12 13.39
C GLU A 249 12.67 6.99 13.11
N ARG A 250 12.93 6.70 11.83
CA ARG A 250 13.94 5.72 11.45
C ARG A 250 15.34 6.31 11.44
N MET A 251 15.48 7.64 11.38
CA MET A 251 16.77 8.34 11.19
C MET A 251 17.72 8.26 12.41
N SER A 252 17.30 7.66 13.51
CA SER A 252 18.06 7.56 14.77
C SER A 252 19.21 6.52 14.76
N GLY A 253 19.63 6.02 13.59
CA GLY A 253 20.68 5.01 13.45
C GLY A 253 21.90 5.51 12.66
N ALA A 254 23.10 5.06 13.04
CA ALA A 254 24.40 5.48 12.47
C ALA A 254 24.62 5.21 10.96
N LEU A 255 23.63 4.63 10.27
CA LEU A 255 23.70 4.22 8.87
C LEU A 255 22.71 4.95 7.96
N LEU A 256 21.89 5.85 8.49
CA LEU A 256 20.91 6.59 7.69
C LEU A 256 21.39 8.00 7.37
N PRO A 257 21.09 8.51 6.16
CA PRO A 257 21.45 9.87 5.78
C PRO A 257 20.75 10.88 6.69
N SER A 258 21.37 12.03 6.95
CA SER A 258 20.63 13.15 7.54
C SER A 258 19.55 13.63 6.56
N ALA A 259 18.51 14.32 7.06
CA ALA A 259 17.44 14.85 6.21
C ALA A 259 18.01 15.79 5.12
N ARG A 260 19.04 16.55 5.50
CA ARG A 260 19.79 17.43 4.59
C ARG A 260 20.54 16.66 3.51
N ASP A 261 21.24 15.59 3.88
CA ASP A 261 21.99 14.77 2.92
C ASP A 261 21.04 14.06 1.95
N TYR A 262 19.90 13.59 2.46
CA TYR A 262 18.84 13.01 1.65
C TYR A 262 18.26 14.03 0.67
N ALA A 263 17.88 15.23 1.13
CA ALA A 263 17.37 16.29 0.28
C ALA A 263 18.38 16.66 -0.83
N ALA A 264 19.65 16.77 -0.47
CA ALA A 264 20.72 17.06 -1.42
C ALA A 264 20.89 15.95 -2.48
N ALA A 265 20.79 14.68 -2.10
CA ALA A 265 21.00 13.56 -3.01
C ALA A 265 19.75 13.17 -3.83
N CYS A 266 18.57 13.20 -3.22
CA CYS A 266 17.33 12.61 -3.74
C CYS A 266 16.12 13.53 -3.72
N GLY A 267 16.16 14.66 -2.98
CA GLY A 267 15.05 15.60 -2.92
C GLY A 267 14.64 16.11 -4.31
N LEU A 268 13.34 16.09 -4.60
CA LEU A 268 12.81 16.46 -5.90
C LEU A 268 12.54 17.96 -5.93
N THR A 269 13.21 18.67 -6.84
CA THR A 269 12.94 20.09 -7.15
C THR A 269 12.33 20.20 -8.54
N PRO A 270 11.68 21.32 -8.90
CA PRO A 270 11.14 21.51 -10.26
C PRO A 270 12.20 21.27 -11.35
N ALA A 271 13.44 21.73 -11.11
CA ALA A 271 14.55 21.53 -12.03
C ALA A 271 14.99 20.05 -12.16
N ARG A 272 14.87 19.26 -11.09
CA ARG A 272 15.14 17.81 -11.12
C ARG A 272 14.00 17.04 -11.78
N LEU A 273 12.76 17.39 -11.48
CA LEU A 273 11.58 16.79 -12.10
C LEU A 273 11.54 17.04 -13.61
N ALA A 274 12.03 18.19 -14.07
CA ALA A 274 12.17 18.50 -15.50
C ALA A 274 13.17 17.60 -16.26
N MET A 275 13.90 16.70 -15.57
CA MET A 275 14.70 15.66 -16.22
C MET A 275 13.85 14.47 -16.69
N ALA A 276 12.62 14.33 -16.16
CA ALA A 276 11.63 13.39 -16.65
C ALA A 276 10.91 13.97 -17.89
N LYS A 277 9.96 13.21 -18.45
CA LYS A 277 9.15 13.68 -19.58
C LYS A 277 8.32 14.91 -19.19
N ALA A 278 8.00 15.76 -20.16
CA ALA A 278 7.23 16.97 -19.92
C ALA A 278 5.81 16.70 -19.37
N ASP A 279 5.23 15.54 -19.70
CA ASP A 279 3.93 15.06 -19.23
C ASP A 279 4.07 14.02 -18.09
N VAL A 280 5.17 14.05 -17.34
CA VAL A 280 5.43 13.13 -16.24
C VAL A 280 4.29 13.16 -15.21
N LEU A 281 3.84 11.97 -14.80
CA LEU A 281 2.92 11.83 -13.68
C LEU A 281 3.72 11.74 -12.38
N LEU A 282 3.53 12.69 -11.47
CA LEU A 282 4.11 12.63 -10.13
C LEU A 282 3.11 12.02 -9.15
N LEU A 283 3.50 10.98 -8.42
CA LEU A 283 2.67 10.32 -7.41
C LEU A 283 3.39 10.23 -6.05
N PRO A 284 2.77 10.69 -4.94
CA PRO A 284 3.31 10.44 -3.61
C PRO A 284 3.02 9.00 -3.15
N ALA A 285 3.98 8.36 -2.50
CA ALA A 285 3.86 7.03 -1.87
C ALA A 285 3.58 7.09 -0.36
N GLY A 286 3.00 8.20 0.10
CA GLY A 286 2.73 8.56 1.48
C GLY A 286 2.93 10.06 1.66
N ASP A 287 2.85 10.53 2.90
CA ASP A 287 3.02 11.95 3.22
C ASP A 287 4.46 12.40 3.00
N LEU A 288 4.67 13.31 2.05
CA LEU A 288 5.99 13.84 1.73
C LEU A 288 6.26 15.10 2.53
N THR A 289 7.51 15.30 2.94
CA THR A 289 7.94 16.47 3.71
C THR A 289 8.60 17.50 2.78
N PRO A 290 7.99 18.69 2.62
CA PRO A 290 8.63 19.79 1.91
C PRO A 290 9.99 20.16 2.51
N GLY A 291 11.00 20.30 1.67
CA GLY A 291 12.40 20.52 2.06
C GLY A 291 13.21 19.25 2.30
N ILE A 292 12.59 18.05 2.26
CA ILE A 292 13.28 16.76 2.37
C ILE A 292 13.10 15.96 1.08
N GLU A 293 11.92 15.37 0.85
CA GLU A 293 11.66 14.56 -0.35
C GLU A 293 11.31 15.41 -1.55
N ILE A 294 10.66 16.55 -1.33
CA ILE A 294 10.14 17.43 -2.38
C ILE A 294 10.38 18.89 -2.02
N ASP A 295 10.48 19.73 -3.03
CA ASP A 295 10.45 21.18 -2.88
C ASP A 295 9.04 21.68 -2.48
N GLY A 296 8.96 22.87 -1.89
CA GLY A 296 7.72 23.49 -1.46
C GLY A 296 6.72 23.72 -2.59
N ASP A 297 7.19 24.10 -3.79
CA ASP A 297 6.32 24.33 -4.94
C ASP A 297 5.68 23.03 -5.44
N ILE A 298 6.45 21.94 -5.41
CA ILE A 298 5.94 20.60 -5.72
C ILE A 298 4.93 20.18 -4.66
N GLY A 299 5.26 20.36 -3.37
CA GLY A 299 4.37 20.03 -2.26
C GLY A 299 3.03 20.74 -2.33
N ALA A 300 3.03 22.02 -2.71
CA ALA A 300 1.80 22.80 -2.87
C ALA A 300 0.86 22.26 -3.97
N GLY A 301 1.38 21.52 -4.95
CA GLY A 301 0.61 20.91 -6.04
C GLY A 301 0.12 19.49 -5.78
N LEU A 302 0.53 18.84 -4.68
CA LEU A 302 0.14 17.47 -4.37
C LEU A 302 -1.30 17.25 -3.84
N PRO A 303 -1.96 18.20 -3.14
CA PRO A 303 -3.24 17.91 -2.48
C PRO A 303 -4.33 17.31 -3.37
N ASP A 304 -4.44 17.75 -4.62
CA ASP A 304 -5.43 17.19 -5.56
C ASP A 304 -5.12 15.74 -5.94
N THR A 305 -3.83 15.42 -6.09
CA THR A 305 -3.34 14.06 -6.39
C THR A 305 -3.56 13.15 -5.17
N GLU A 306 -3.23 13.62 -3.97
CA GLU A 306 -3.45 12.90 -2.71
C GLU A 306 -4.94 12.62 -2.49
N ALA A 307 -5.80 13.62 -2.69
CA ALA A 307 -7.24 13.45 -2.61
C ALA A 307 -7.75 12.44 -3.66
N SER A 308 -7.18 12.43 -4.88
CA SER A 308 -7.53 11.45 -5.91
C SER A 308 -7.10 10.02 -5.55
N LEU A 309 -5.93 9.86 -4.93
CA LEU A 309 -5.45 8.57 -4.42
C LEU A 309 -6.35 8.08 -3.27
N ALA A 310 -6.69 8.96 -2.32
CA ALA A 310 -7.59 8.63 -1.22
C ALA A 310 -8.99 8.20 -1.71
N ARG A 311 -9.52 8.86 -2.76
CA ARG A 311 -10.76 8.42 -3.42
C ARG A 311 -10.61 7.03 -4.03
N SER A 312 -9.54 6.80 -4.78
CA SER A 312 -9.27 5.51 -5.43
C SER A 312 -9.11 4.37 -4.42
N GLU A 313 -8.47 4.62 -3.27
CA GLU A 313 -8.37 3.63 -2.19
C GLU A 313 -9.74 3.31 -1.57
N ARG A 314 -10.65 4.28 -1.44
CA ARG A 314 -12.03 4.03 -0.98
C ARG A 314 -12.74 3.07 -1.91
N ASP A 315 -12.65 3.32 -3.22
CA ASP A 315 -13.29 2.49 -4.23
C ASP A 315 -12.67 1.09 -4.28
N LEU A 316 -11.35 0.98 -4.07
CA LEU A 316 -10.63 -0.29 -3.97
C LEU A 316 -10.98 -1.08 -2.69
N ARG A 317 -11.22 -0.41 -1.55
CA ARG A 317 -11.74 -1.08 -0.34
C ARG A 317 -13.10 -1.72 -0.63
N LEU A 318 -13.99 -0.97 -1.30
CA LEU A 318 -15.31 -1.48 -1.70
C LEU A 318 -15.19 -2.64 -2.69
N ALA A 319 -14.31 -2.54 -3.69
CA ALA A 319 -14.02 -3.61 -4.65
C ALA A 319 -13.49 -4.88 -3.97
N ALA A 320 -12.46 -4.75 -3.12
CA ALA A 320 -11.87 -5.88 -2.41
C ALA A 320 -12.90 -6.57 -1.49
N LEU A 321 -13.68 -5.81 -0.73
CA LEU A 321 -14.75 -6.36 0.10
C LEU A 321 -15.84 -7.02 -0.74
N SER A 322 -16.24 -6.45 -1.86
CA SER A 322 -17.27 -7.02 -2.74
C SER A 322 -16.81 -8.37 -3.33
N VAL A 323 -15.58 -8.43 -3.86
CA VAL A 323 -14.98 -9.68 -4.36
C VAL A 323 -14.91 -10.72 -3.26
N LEU A 324 -14.38 -10.34 -2.09
CA LEU A 324 -14.23 -11.24 -0.95
C LEU A 324 -15.51 -11.48 -0.17
N ALA A 325 -16.62 -10.82 -0.44
CA ALA A 325 -17.93 -11.19 0.11
C ALA A 325 -18.63 -12.23 -0.77
N GLY A 326 -18.14 -12.47 -1.99
CA GLY A 326 -18.79 -13.32 -2.99
C GLY A 326 -19.87 -12.58 -3.78
N GLY A 327 -19.83 -11.24 -3.82
CA GLY A 327 -20.62 -10.48 -4.77
C GLY A 327 -20.19 -10.83 -6.19
N ALA A 328 -21.07 -11.45 -6.97
CA ALA A 328 -20.89 -11.55 -8.40
C ALA A 328 -21.00 -10.13 -8.99
N ALA A 329 -19.98 -9.73 -9.76
CA ALA A 329 -20.01 -8.53 -10.59
C ALA A 329 -20.66 -8.85 -11.95
#